data_AF-A0A842MHV3-F1
#
_entry.id   AF-A0A842MHV3-F1
#
_cell.length_a   1.000
_cell.length_b   1.000
_cell.length_c   1.000
_cell.angle_alpha   90.00
_cell.angle_beta   90.00
_cell.angle_gamma   90.00
#
_symmetry.space_group_name_H-M   'P 1'
#
loop_
_entity.id
_entity.type
_entity.pdbx_description
1 polymer ?
#
loop_
_entity_poly.entity_id
_entity_poly.type
_entity_poly.pdbx_seq_one_letter_code
_entity_poly.pdbx_strand_id
1 'polypeptide(L)'
;MNAKIIIVLVSVVAAAGAIATFYSQAHAPLERVTEGFETGYGGWAPDADVPIDPNTGQPVDWYVARSTDVSFSGTHSLKFFIDGRQDDGTIWIERKVLLREGARRVNITFDLYSGEESFNTIAVVCAYAGFKDPEHEGELTVLGPANEVAGWKRYSLAVDIDTGNAQEAWVAAGISVRWETHMTYYLDDIIIEVT
;
A
#
# COMPACT_ATOMS: atom_id res chain seq x y z
N MET A 1 -29.92 26.34 -40.07
CA MET A 1 -29.06 25.33 -39.42
C MET A 1 -29.89 24.07 -39.21
N ASN A 2 -29.47 22.91 -39.74
CA ASN A 2 -30.29 21.69 -39.73
C ASN A 2 -30.41 21.10 -38.32
N ALA A 3 -31.62 20.70 -37.90
CA ALA A 3 -31.89 20.13 -36.57
C ALA A 3 -30.97 18.94 -36.22
N LYS A 4 -30.55 18.15 -37.21
CA LYS A 4 -29.57 17.05 -37.04
C LYS A 4 -28.19 17.55 -36.58
N ILE A 5 -27.74 18.71 -37.03
CA ILE A 5 -26.45 19.31 -36.63
C ILE A 5 -26.50 19.78 -35.18
N ILE A 6 -27.64 20.32 -34.74
CA ILE A 6 -27.84 20.78 -33.35
C ILE A 6 -27.81 19.60 -32.37
N ILE A 7 -28.48 18.50 -32.69
CA ILE A 7 -28.52 17.29 -31.83
C ILE A 7 -27.13 16.67 -31.66
N VAL A 8 -26.34 16.57 -32.74
CA VAL A 8 -24.96 16.04 -32.68
C VAL A 8 -24.07 16.93 -31.81
N LEU A 9 -24.15 18.26 -31.98
CA LEU A 9 -23.36 19.20 -31.16
C LEU A 9 -23.71 19.12 -29.67
N VAL A 10 -24.99 19.04 -29.31
CA VAL A 10 -25.43 18.92 -27.91
C VAL A 10 -24.95 17.59 -27.30
N SER A 11 -24.97 16.50 -28.07
CA SER A 11 -24.51 15.18 -27.62
C SER A 11 -23.01 15.15 -27.32
N VAL A 12 -22.20 15.78 -28.17
CA VAL A 12 -20.74 15.86 -28.00
C VAL A 12 -20.37 16.73 -26.79
N VAL A 13 -21.04 17.86 -26.59
CA VAL A 13 -20.82 18.72 -25.42
C VAL A 13 -21.23 18.02 -24.13
N ALA A 14 -22.34 17.29 -24.13
CA ALA A 14 -22.79 16.51 -22.97
C ALA A 14 -21.82 15.36 -22.64
N ALA A 15 -21.32 14.64 -23.65
CA ALA A 15 -20.34 13.57 -23.46
C ALA A 15 -18.98 14.11 -22.98
N ALA A 16 -18.48 15.19 -23.57
CA ALA A 16 -17.25 15.85 -23.13
C ALA A 16 -17.37 16.40 -21.70
N GLY A 17 -18.54 16.98 -21.37
CA GLY A 17 -18.87 17.40 -20.01
C GLY A 17 -18.82 16.22 -19.04
N ALA A 18 -19.53 15.13 -19.33
CA ALA A 18 -19.55 13.94 -18.48
C ALA A 18 -18.16 13.33 -18.28
N ILE A 19 -17.34 13.25 -19.34
CA ILE A 19 -15.97 12.76 -19.27
C ILE A 19 -15.12 13.67 -18.38
N ALA A 20 -15.21 15.00 -18.56
CA ALA A 20 -14.46 15.95 -17.75
C ALA A 20 -14.85 15.89 -16.27
N THR A 21 -16.14 15.81 -15.95
CA THR A 21 -16.60 15.69 -14.55
C THR A 21 -16.12 14.39 -13.92
N PHE A 22 -16.15 13.29 -14.67
CA PHE A 22 -15.66 11.99 -14.19
C PHE A 22 -14.14 12.01 -13.97
N TYR A 23 -13.40 12.64 -14.88
CA TYR A 23 -11.95 12.84 -14.74
C TYR A 23 -11.60 13.69 -13.51
N SER A 24 -12.33 14.78 -13.27
CA SER A 24 -12.10 15.65 -12.11
C SER A 24 -12.45 14.97 -10.79
N GLN A 25 -13.48 14.13 -10.74
CA GLN A 25 -13.81 13.38 -9.52
C GLN A 25 -12.82 12.24 -9.25
N ALA A 26 -12.34 11.55 -10.30
CA ALA A 26 -11.33 10.50 -10.15
C ALA A 26 -9.97 11.03 -9.68
N HIS A 27 -9.68 12.31 -9.92
CA HIS A 27 -8.40 12.95 -9.55
C HIS A 27 -8.54 14.05 -8.50
N ALA A 28 -9.61 14.04 -7.70
CA ALA A 28 -9.71 14.94 -6.56
C ALA A 28 -8.76 14.46 -5.43
N PRO A 29 -7.98 15.36 -4.80
CA PRO A 29 -7.20 15.00 -3.62
C PRO A 29 -8.09 14.42 -2.54
N LEU A 30 -7.76 13.22 -2.06
CA LEU A 30 -8.49 12.57 -0.98
C LEU A 30 -7.84 12.94 0.35
N GLU A 31 -8.61 13.54 1.26
CA GLU A 31 -8.14 13.77 2.64
C GLU A 31 -7.92 12.45 3.39
N ARG A 32 -8.65 11.41 2.98
CA ARG A 32 -8.58 10.09 3.57
C ARG A 32 -8.80 9.00 2.52
N VAL A 33 -7.96 7.98 2.53
CA VAL A 33 -8.11 6.74 1.78
C VAL A 33 -8.24 5.60 2.78
N THR A 34 -9.20 4.71 2.58
CA THR A 34 -9.34 3.47 3.36
C THR A 34 -9.36 2.30 2.39
N GLU A 35 -8.65 1.23 2.70
CA GLU A 35 -8.66 -0.01 1.93
C GLU A 35 -8.67 -1.23 2.87
N GLY A 36 -9.65 -2.12 2.66
CA GLY A 36 -9.80 -3.41 3.35
C GLY A 36 -9.80 -4.60 2.38
N PHE A 37 -9.41 -4.37 1.12
CA PHE A 37 -9.17 -5.35 0.08
C PHE A 37 -10.38 -6.21 -0.31
N GLU A 38 -11.61 -5.76 -0.04
CA GLU A 38 -12.83 -6.48 -0.37
C GLU A 38 -13.12 -6.54 -1.88
N THR A 39 -12.63 -5.55 -2.64
CA THR A 39 -12.80 -5.47 -4.10
C THR A 39 -11.45 -5.30 -4.79
N GLY A 40 -10.65 -6.36 -4.79
CA GLY A 40 -9.31 -6.33 -5.37
C GLY A 40 -8.30 -5.62 -4.47
N TYR A 41 -7.28 -5.02 -5.08
CA TYR A 41 -6.18 -4.37 -4.36
C TYR A 41 -6.40 -2.87 -4.12
N GLY A 42 -7.51 -2.29 -4.60
CA GLY A 42 -7.78 -0.88 -4.31
C GLY A 42 -6.81 0.13 -4.92
N GLY A 43 -6.03 -0.26 -5.93
CA GLY A 43 -4.94 0.56 -6.48
C GLY A 43 -3.61 0.43 -5.74
N TRP A 44 -3.52 -0.46 -4.76
CA TRP A 44 -2.25 -0.92 -4.20
C TRP A 44 -1.59 -1.94 -5.14
N ALA A 45 -0.26 -1.91 -5.23
CA ALA A 45 0.54 -2.86 -5.98
C ALA A 45 1.55 -3.53 -5.05
N PRO A 46 1.77 -4.85 -5.16
CA PRO A 46 2.89 -5.52 -4.50
C PRO A 46 4.24 -5.08 -5.07
N ASP A 47 5.23 -4.93 -4.21
CA ASP A 47 6.62 -4.72 -4.61
C ASP A 47 7.62 -5.29 -3.56
N ALA A 48 8.90 -5.36 -3.91
CA ALA A 48 9.91 -6.07 -3.13
C ALA A 48 11.36 -5.65 -3.40
N ASP A 49 12.19 -5.75 -2.37
CA ASP A 49 13.65 -5.75 -2.43
C ASP A 49 14.13 -7.03 -1.76
N VAL A 50 14.53 -8.02 -2.57
CA VAL A 50 14.78 -9.39 -2.12
C VAL A 50 16.11 -9.93 -2.64
N PRO A 51 16.87 -10.68 -1.81
CA PRO A 51 18.15 -11.24 -2.22
C PRO A 51 17.96 -12.37 -3.24
N ILE A 52 19.05 -12.73 -3.92
CA ILE A 52 19.14 -13.94 -4.72
C ILE A 52 19.37 -15.15 -3.81
N ASP A 53 18.53 -16.17 -3.91
CA ASP A 53 18.74 -17.45 -3.26
C ASP A 53 19.97 -18.16 -3.87
N PRO A 54 21.03 -18.43 -3.09
CA PRO A 54 22.24 -19.07 -3.59
C PRO A 54 22.01 -20.51 -4.07
N ASN A 55 20.91 -21.17 -3.67
CA ASN A 55 20.62 -22.54 -4.06
C ASN A 55 19.98 -22.64 -5.44
N THR A 56 19.26 -21.60 -5.87
CA THR A 56 18.51 -21.58 -7.14
C THR A 56 19.06 -20.57 -8.14
N GLY A 57 19.79 -19.55 -7.67
CA GLY A 57 20.25 -18.42 -8.49
C GLY A 57 19.10 -17.51 -8.94
N GLN A 58 17.93 -17.60 -8.31
CA GLN A 58 16.76 -16.76 -8.52
C GLN A 58 16.50 -15.90 -7.27
N PRO A 59 15.72 -14.81 -7.36
CA PRO A 59 15.22 -14.13 -6.16
C PRO A 59 14.56 -15.13 -5.19
N VAL A 60 14.68 -14.89 -3.88
CA VAL A 60 13.95 -15.70 -2.88
C VAL A 60 12.46 -15.68 -3.16
N ASP A 61 11.76 -16.76 -2.82
CA ASP A 61 10.33 -16.87 -3.12
C ASP A 61 9.51 -15.90 -2.25
N TRP A 62 8.61 -15.15 -2.86
CA TRP A 62 7.75 -14.21 -2.16
C TRP A 62 6.48 -13.93 -2.96
N TYR A 63 5.43 -13.53 -2.26
CA TYR A 63 4.23 -12.98 -2.89
C TYR A 63 3.42 -12.13 -1.91
N VAL A 64 2.61 -11.23 -2.48
CA VAL A 64 1.49 -10.58 -1.79
C VAL A 64 0.19 -10.87 -2.52
N ALA A 65 -0.70 -11.61 -1.85
CA ALA A 65 -1.94 -12.10 -2.44
C ALA A 65 -3.15 -11.77 -1.58
N ARG A 66 -4.28 -11.40 -2.20
CA ARG A 66 -5.56 -11.37 -1.48
C ARG A 66 -5.88 -12.75 -0.94
N SER A 67 -6.29 -12.82 0.32
CA SER A 67 -6.61 -14.05 1.01
C SER A 67 -7.89 -13.91 1.82
N THR A 68 -8.56 -15.03 2.06
CA THR A 68 -9.68 -15.19 2.99
C THR A 68 -9.31 -16.04 4.21
N ASP A 69 -8.01 -16.33 4.41
CA ASP A 69 -7.51 -17.16 5.52
C ASP A 69 -7.77 -16.48 6.86
N VAL A 70 -7.46 -15.18 6.94
CA VAL A 70 -7.69 -14.30 8.10
C VAL A 70 -8.05 -12.91 7.57
N SER A 71 -8.97 -12.21 8.22
CA SER A 71 -9.27 -10.80 7.96
C SER A 71 -9.47 -10.04 9.27
N PHE A 72 -9.17 -8.73 9.27
CA PHE A 72 -9.44 -7.86 10.41
C PHE A 72 -10.87 -7.34 10.33
N SER A 73 -11.25 -6.84 9.15
CA SER A 73 -12.61 -6.46 8.82
C SER A 73 -13.07 -7.23 7.58
N GLY A 74 -14.38 -7.31 7.36
CA GLY A 74 -14.92 -7.96 6.15
C GLY A 74 -14.50 -9.43 6.00
N THR A 75 -14.08 -9.80 4.80
CA THR A 75 -13.78 -11.18 4.38
C THR A 75 -12.41 -11.37 3.75
N HIS A 76 -11.72 -10.28 3.37
CA HIS A 76 -10.42 -10.35 2.72
C HIS A 76 -9.36 -9.61 3.53
N SER A 77 -8.11 -10.01 3.32
CA SER A 77 -6.92 -9.25 3.69
C SER A 77 -5.82 -9.52 2.65
N LEU A 78 -4.66 -8.88 2.79
CA LEU A 78 -3.48 -9.24 2.00
C LEU A 78 -2.57 -10.16 2.80
N LYS A 79 -2.29 -11.33 2.23
CA LYS A 79 -1.32 -12.31 2.72
C LYS A 79 0.04 -12.00 2.14
N PHE A 80 1.00 -11.77 3.03
CA PHE A 80 2.41 -11.56 2.74
C PHE A 80 3.15 -12.86 3.03
N PHE A 81 3.87 -13.37 2.05
CA PHE A 81 4.75 -14.52 2.20
C PHE A 81 6.13 -14.18 1.65
N ILE A 82 7.16 -14.57 2.40
CA ILE A 82 8.55 -14.53 1.97
C ILE A 82 9.31 -15.72 2.55
N ASP A 83 10.17 -16.31 1.73
CA ASP A 83 11.22 -17.23 2.17
C ASP A 83 12.40 -16.43 2.73
N GLY A 84 12.41 -16.23 4.05
CA GLY A 84 13.42 -15.44 4.75
C GLY A 84 14.67 -16.23 5.13
N ARG A 85 14.92 -17.42 4.57
CA ARG A 85 16.07 -18.28 4.93
C ARG A 85 17.44 -17.70 4.60
N GLN A 86 17.48 -16.57 3.89
CA GLN A 86 18.69 -15.83 3.52
C GLN A 86 18.96 -14.65 4.45
N ASP A 87 18.23 -14.56 5.58
CA ASP A 87 18.32 -13.48 6.58
C ASP A 87 18.00 -12.07 6.08
N ASP A 88 17.44 -11.98 4.87
CA ASP A 88 17.25 -10.72 4.17
C ASP A 88 16.03 -10.78 3.24
N GLY A 89 15.51 -9.61 2.90
CA GLY A 89 14.37 -9.42 2.03
C GLY A 89 13.26 -8.61 2.67
N THR A 90 12.68 -7.72 1.87
CA THR A 90 11.61 -6.82 2.27
C THR A 90 10.53 -6.85 1.18
N ILE A 91 9.28 -7.04 1.59
CA ILE A 91 8.12 -7.05 0.68
C ILE A 91 7.06 -6.09 1.21
N TRP A 92 6.44 -5.33 0.32
CA TRP A 92 5.45 -4.33 0.67
C TRP A 92 4.33 -4.26 -0.36
N ILE A 93 3.30 -3.50 0.00
CA ILE A 93 2.40 -2.90 -0.98
C ILE A 93 2.61 -1.40 -1.00
N GLU A 94 2.38 -0.81 -2.16
CA GLU A 94 2.49 0.62 -2.35
C GLU A 94 1.37 1.18 -3.21
N ARG A 95 1.16 2.49 -3.07
CA ARG A 95 0.14 3.21 -3.81
C ARG A 95 0.52 4.69 -3.93
N LYS A 96 0.21 5.29 -5.08
CA LYS A 96 0.16 6.75 -5.23
C LYS A 96 -1.11 7.33 -4.60
N VAL A 97 -0.94 8.37 -3.80
CA VAL A 97 -2.03 9.18 -3.23
C VAL A 97 -1.90 10.62 -3.72
N LEU A 98 -3.04 11.21 -4.08
CA LEU A 98 -3.11 12.61 -4.47
C LEU A 98 -3.08 13.50 -3.23
N LEU A 99 -2.21 14.50 -3.25
CA LEU A 99 -2.05 15.47 -2.17
C LEU A 99 -2.90 16.70 -2.46
N ARG A 100 -3.56 17.19 -1.41
CA ARG A 100 -4.21 18.50 -1.49
C ARG A 100 -3.17 19.61 -1.48
N GLU A 101 -3.50 20.74 -2.11
CA GLU A 101 -2.67 21.93 -2.02
C GLU A 101 -2.48 22.30 -0.53
N GLY A 102 -1.23 22.53 -0.14
CA GLY A 102 -0.91 22.89 1.23
C GLY A 102 -0.89 21.72 2.22
N ALA A 103 -0.99 20.45 1.78
CA ALA A 103 -0.74 19.32 2.66
C ALA A 103 0.64 19.44 3.33
N ARG A 104 0.71 19.01 4.60
CA ARG A 104 1.88 19.11 5.48
C ARG A 104 2.25 17.77 6.09
N ARG A 105 1.32 16.82 6.14
CA ARG A 105 1.53 15.54 6.79
C ARG A 105 0.75 14.42 6.11
N VAL A 106 1.39 13.26 6.02
CA VAL A 106 0.77 11.99 5.65
C VAL A 106 0.85 11.07 6.87
N ASN A 107 -0.30 10.51 7.25
CA ASN A 107 -0.40 9.49 8.28
C ASN A 107 -0.87 8.18 7.64
N ILE A 108 -0.18 7.09 7.93
CA ILE A 108 -0.49 5.75 7.48
C ILE A 108 -0.78 4.93 8.72
N THR A 109 -1.93 4.27 8.77
CA THR A 109 -2.23 3.27 9.81
C THR A 109 -2.78 2.01 9.19
N PHE A 110 -2.41 0.85 9.70
CA PHE A 110 -2.90 -0.45 9.23
C PHE A 110 -2.78 -1.49 10.33
N ASP A 111 -3.52 -2.58 10.18
CA ASP A 111 -3.47 -3.71 11.11
C ASP A 111 -2.68 -4.86 10.46
N LEU A 112 -1.74 -5.43 11.22
CA LEU A 112 -0.97 -6.60 10.82
C LEU A 112 -1.31 -7.77 11.75
N TYR A 113 -1.59 -8.94 11.18
CA TYR A 113 -1.78 -10.19 11.89
C TYR A 113 -0.49 -11.01 11.92
N SER A 114 -0.12 -11.47 13.11
CA SER A 114 0.85 -12.54 13.31
C SER A 114 0.16 -13.80 13.84
N GLY A 115 0.48 -14.97 13.29
CA GLY A 115 -0.04 -16.25 13.79
C GLY A 115 0.52 -16.61 15.18
N GLU A 116 1.63 -15.99 15.57
CA GLU A 116 2.30 -16.25 16.84
C GLU A 116 2.89 -14.98 17.46
N GLU A 117 3.03 -15.01 18.78
CA GLU A 117 3.85 -14.07 19.53
C GLU A 117 5.23 -14.71 19.75
N SER A 118 6.29 -13.94 19.56
CA SER A 118 7.64 -14.43 19.84
C SER A 118 8.53 -13.35 20.43
N PHE A 119 9.37 -13.75 21.38
CA PHE A 119 10.40 -12.89 21.98
C PHE A 119 11.51 -12.55 20.98
N ASN A 120 11.77 -13.43 20.00
CA ASN A 120 12.68 -13.15 18.91
C ASN A 120 11.95 -12.33 17.85
N THR A 121 12.58 -11.27 17.34
CA THR A 121 12.03 -10.54 16.19
C THR A 121 12.28 -11.37 14.93
N ILE A 122 11.22 -11.99 14.40
CA ILE A 122 11.29 -12.83 13.21
C ILE A 122 11.26 -11.92 11.99
N ALA A 123 10.28 -11.02 11.90
CA ALA A 123 10.22 -9.90 10.95
C ALA A 123 10.00 -8.58 11.68
N VAL A 124 10.26 -7.47 10.98
CA VAL A 124 9.75 -6.15 11.37
C VAL A 124 8.69 -5.67 10.40
N VAL A 125 7.78 -4.85 10.89
CA VAL A 125 6.85 -4.06 10.08
C VAL A 125 7.54 -2.80 9.61
N CYS A 126 7.32 -2.43 8.36
CA CYS A 126 7.87 -1.22 7.77
C CYS A 126 6.80 -0.45 6.98
N ALA A 127 7.01 0.86 6.80
CA ALA A 127 6.15 1.72 6.00
C ALA A 127 6.93 2.88 5.39
N TYR A 128 6.35 3.51 4.38
CA TYR A 128 6.94 4.64 3.68
C TYR A 128 5.90 5.70 3.36
N ALA A 129 6.28 6.97 3.40
CA ALA A 129 5.54 8.06 2.76
C ALA A 129 6.55 9.07 2.19
N GLY A 130 6.44 9.37 0.89
CA GLY A 130 7.37 10.29 0.23
C GLY A 130 7.03 10.57 -1.23
N PHE A 131 7.85 11.37 -1.91
CA PHE A 131 7.59 11.80 -3.28
C PHE A 131 8.17 10.88 -4.36
N LYS A 132 8.85 9.81 -3.97
CA LYS A 132 9.46 8.82 -4.87
C LYS A 132 8.85 7.46 -4.62
N ASP A 133 8.83 6.67 -5.67
CA ASP A 133 8.53 5.25 -5.56
C ASP A 133 9.61 4.60 -4.68
N PRO A 134 9.26 3.89 -3.60
CA PRO A 134 10.25 3.15 -2.83
C PRO A 134 10.65 1.87 -3.57
N GLU A 135 11.93 1.67 -3.79
CA GLU A 135 12.46 0.52 -4.55
C GLU A 135 13.43 -0.33 -3.70
N HIS A 136 13.83 0.18 -2.54
CA HIS A 136 14.84 -0.43 -1.69
C HIS A 136 14.41 -0.48 -0.23
N GLU A 137 14.78 -1.56 0.46
CA GLU A 137 14.41 -1.76 1.85
C GLU A 137 14.82 -0.60 2.77
N GLY A 138 15.96 0.03 2.47
CA GLY A 138 16.53 1.14 3.23
C GLY A 138 15.73 2.45 3.13
N GLU A 139 14.75 2.54 2.23
CA GLU A 139 13.85 3.68 2.11
C GLU A 139 12.66 3.57 3.07
N LEU A 140 12.30 2.34 3.48
CA LEU A 140 11.17 2.10 4.37
C LEU A 140 11.56 2.33 5.84
N THR A 141 10.67 2.96 6.60
CA THR A 141 10.83 3.18 8.04
C THR A 141 10.36 1.95 8.80
N VAL A 142 11.22 1.41 9.67
CA VAL A 142 10.87 0.30 10.58
C VAL A 142 9.96 0.80 11.70
N LEU A 143 8.82 0.13 11.90
CA LEU A 143 7.79 0.49 12.87
C LEU A 143 7.80 -0.38 14.14
N GLY A 144 8.44 -1.55 14.07
CA GLY A 144 8.56 -2.49 15.20
C GLY A 144 8.50 -3.95 14.76
N PRO A 145 8.58 -4.91 15.69
CA PRO A 145 8.49 -6.34 15.39
C PRO A 145 7.11 -6.74 14.86
N ALA A 146 7.05 -7.53 13.79
CA ALA A 146 5.80 -8.02 13.22
C ALA A 146 5.08 -9.03 14.12
N ASN A 147 5.86 -9.84 14.83
CA ASN A 147 5.40 -10.91 15.72
C ASN A 147 5.43 -10.51 17.22
N GLU A 148 5.22 -9.23 17.53
CA GLU A 148 5.20 -8.72 18.90
C GLU A 148 4.00 -9.22 19.71
N VAL A 149 2.87 -9.50 19.04
CA VAL A 149 1.68 -10.11 19.66
C VAL A 149 1.12 -11.16 18.70
N ALA A 150 0.50 -12.21 19.25
CA ALA A 150 -0.32 -13.12 18.47
C ALA A 150 -1.65 -12.44 18.15
N GLY A 151 -2.09 -12.53 16.89
CA GLY A 151 -3.27 -11.84 16.41
C GLY A 151 -2.96 -10.49 15.75
N TRP A 152 -3.95 -9.61 15.76
CA TRP A 152 -3.89 -8.31 15.08
C TRP A 152 -3.27 -7.23 15.97
N LYS A 153 -2.35 -6.47 15.39
CA LYS A 153 -1.79 -5.25 15.98
C LYS A 153 -1.78 -4.12 14.97
N ARG A 154 -2.16 -2.93 15.42
CA ARG A 154 -2.09 -1.71 14.62
C ARG A 154 -0.71 -1.08 14.63
N TYR A 155 -0.24 -0.69 13.46
CA TYR A 155 0.98 0.08 13.24
C TYR A 155 0.65 1.43 12.62
N SER A 156 1.53 2.42 12.83
CA SER A 156 1.34 3.76 12.30
C SER A 156 2.65 4.45 11.93
N LEU A 157 2.65 5.18 10.83
CA LEU A 157 3.72 6.08 10.41
C LEU A 157 3.14 7.47 10.13
N ALA A 158 3.73 8.50 10.73
CA ALA A 158 3.40 9.90 10.43
C ALA A 158 4.64 10.59 9.87
N VAL A 159 4.51 11.18 8.68
CA VAL A 159 5.59 11.89 7.99
C VAL A 159 5.16 13.32 7.69
N ASP A 160 5.98 14.28 8.08
CA ASP A 160 5.83 15.67 7.66
C ASP A 160 6.37 15.81 6.22
N ILE A 161 5.54 16.36 5.34
CA ILE A 161 5.85 16.58 3.93
C ILE A 161 5.90 18.08 3.63
N ASP A 162 6.97 18.52 2.97
CA ASP A 162 6.97 19.81 2.28
C ASP A 162 6.50 19.58 0.85
N THR A 163 5.21 19.82 0.63
CA THR A 163 4.58 19.58 -0.66
C THR A 163 5.22 20.38 -1.79
N GLY A 164 5.76 21.58 -1.54
CA GLY A 164 6.20 22.46 -2.62
C GLY A 164 5.14 22.54 -3.73
N ASN A 165 5.48 22.03 -4.93
CA ASN A 165 4.55 21.88 -6.07
C ASN A 165 4.11 20.42 -6.34
N ALA A 166 4.52 19.46 -5.50
CA ALA A 166 4.16 18.06 -5.64
C ALA A 166 2.66 17.87 -5.39
N GLN A 167 2.01 17.14 -6.29
CA GLN A 167 0.58 16.84 -6.23
C GLN A 167 0.31 15.39 -5.82
N GLU A 168 1.34 14.57 -5.68
CA GLU A 168 1.24 13.14 -5.39
C GLU A 168 2.34 12.73 -4.42
N ALA A 169 2.04 11.75 -3.58
CA ALA A 169 3.02 11.02 -2.78
C ALA A 169 2.81 9.52 -2.98
N TRP A 170 3.87 8.76 -2.80
CA TRP A 170 3.83 7.33 -2.61
C TRP A 170 3.71 7.01 -1.13
N VAL A 171 2.90 5.99 -0.84
CA VAL A 171 2.76 5.40 0.48
C VAL A 171 2.97 3.90 0.37
N ALA A 172 3.63 3.29 1.35
CA ALA A 172 3.85 1.85 1.40
C ALA A 172 3.69 1.28 2.81
N ALA A 173 3.38 -0.02 2.89
CA ALA A 173 3.33 -0.79 4.12
C ALA A 173 3.72 -2.26 3.84
N GLY A 174 4.54 -2.85 4.71
CA GLY A 174 5.09 -4.17 4.45
C GLY A 174 5.83 -4.79 5.64
N ILE A 175 6.60 -5.82 5.34
CA ILE A 175 7.43 -6.56 6.30
C ILE A 175 8.85 -6.75 5.76
N SER A 176 9.81 -6.84 6.68
CA SER A 176 11.22 -7.09 6.38
C SER A 176 11.77 -8.22 7.27
N VAL A 177 12.52 -9.14 6.67
CA VAL A 177 13.06 -10.36 7.30
C VAL A 177 14.09 -9.99 8.37
N ARG A 178 14.08 -10.67 9.52
CA ARG A 178 15.13 -10.58 10.56
C ARG A 178 15.65 -11.94 11.02
N TRP A 179 15.09 -13.03 10.50
CA TRP A 179 15.43 -14.38 10.94
C TRP A 179 15.22 -15.41 9.83
N GLU A 180 16.16 -16.37 9.72
CA GLU A 180 16.14 -17.49 8.77
C GLU A 180 14.92 -18.42 8.92
N THR A 181 13.77 -18.04 8.37
CA THR A 181 12.57 -18.89 8.30
C THR A 181 11.63 -18.45 7.18
N HIS A 182 10.69 -19.33 6.82
CA HIS A 182 9.52 -18.92 6.04
C HIS A 182 8.59 -18.10 6.92
N MET A 183 8.00 -17.06 6.34
CA MET A 183 7.21 -16.09 7.08
C MET A 183 5.86 -15.89 6.40
N THR A 184 4.81 -15.75 7.18
CA THR A 184 3.49 -15.40 6.68
C THR A 184 2.81 -14.43 7.62
N TYR A 185 2.43 -13.27 7.10
CA TYR A 185 1.68 -12.24 7.82
C TYR A 185 0.48 -11.81 6.98
N TYR A 186 -0.48 -11.14 7.62
CA TYR A 186 -1.63 -10.57 6.93
C TYR A 186 -1.73 -9.09 7.25
N LEU A 187 -2.03 -8.26 6.26
CA LEU A 187 -2.24 -6.83 6.40
C LEU A 187 -3.67 -6.49 5.98
N ASP A 188 -4.34 -5.67 6.78
CA ASP A 188 -5.71 -5.25 6.52
C ASP A 188 -5.99 -3.83 7.07
N ASP A 189 -7.14 -3.27 6.68
CA ASP A 189 -7.67 -1.98 7.15
C ASP A 189 -6.65 -0.83 7.08
N ILE A 190 -6.00 -0.67 5.91
CA ILE A 190 -5.08 0.44 5.70
C ILE A 190 -5.84 1.76 5.53
N ILE A 191 -5.41 2.77 6.29
CA ILE A 191 -5.96 4.11 6.28
C ILE A 191 -4.81 5.08 6.02
N ILE A 192 -4.97 5.92 5.01
CA ILE A 192 -4.09 7.05 4.71
C ILE A 192 -4.86 8.33 5.00
N GLU A 193 -4.28 9.22 5.80
CA GLU A 193 -4.83 10.54 6.07
C GLU A 193 -3.82 11.61 5.65
N VAL A 194 -4.28 12.59 4.89
CA VAL A 194 -3.47 13.70 4.38
C VAL A 194 -3.99 15.01 4.98
N THR A 195 -3.14 15.68 5.76
CA THR A 195 -3.47 16.95 6.42
C THR A 195 -2.52 18.05 6.02
#